data_AF-A0A024UWZ2-F1
#
_entry.id   AF-A0A024UWZ2-F1
#
_cell.length_a   1.000
_cell.length_b   1.000
_cell.length_c   1.000
_cell.angle_alpha   90.00
_cell.angle_beta   90.00
_cell.angle_gamma   90.00
#
_symmetry.space_group_name_H-M   'P 1'
#
loop_
_entity.id
_entity.type
_entity.pdbx_description
1 polymer ?
#
loop_
_entity_poly.entity_id
_entity_poly.type
_entity_poly.pdbx_seq_one_letter_code
_entity_poly.pdbx_strand_id
1 'polypeptide(L)'
;MAPVRGGGGNDYSDAKDFLDKIGQQVYDEVKNGEAKTYKDELKGKLSLASTSSETNSTENPCDFEYTEHTTSAKGNTKPCGNDGNVERFPDKEGAECANNRIEGNNKASNGKDFGACAPYRRLSLCNKNLEYINRYDSSKAKHDLLAEVCMAAKFEAQSLIRYHPQYQAKYPDSNSQICTVLARSFADIGDIVRGKDLYLGKKKKNQNGKETEREKLEKSLKNIFKKIYEGLTTENGVKARYQNDTGDFFKLREDWWTANRETVWKALTCDVDGSYFRATCSDLNGSFSQAKDKCRCNDDKKPGKPKAGDGDVTIVPTYFDYVPQYLRWFEEWAEDFCRKKKKYVNIVKKFCREGENGEEKYCSRNGYDCTKTKPAIGKYRMGNQCTKCLFACNPYVEWIEKQKEQFDKQKEKYPIEIRKYESGASGSSRRQKRGVGGTTNYDGYEKKFYNKLKDDGNYSDVDKFLDLLSKEDVCKKVEDDKGGKIDFKEVNSASSTSGRTAVSDTSGTNDKEKGTFYRSKYCQPCPWCGMKRTKNGGNKWEEKSADHNCTRGKRYKPNEDAKPTEITILKSGENHDDIKGKIEQFCKTQNGSDGGGSGVAGGS
;
A
#
# COMPACT_ATOMS: atom_id res chain seq x y z
N MET A 1 -10.69 -30.92 -26.53
CA MET A 1 -9.44 -30.21 -26.88
C MET A 1 -8.76 -29.83 -25.57
N ALA A 2 -7.58 -30.38 -25.29
CA ALA A 2 -6.78 -30.04 -24.12
C ALA A 2 -6.32 -28.57 -24.21
N PRO A 3 -6.23 -27.82 -23.11
CA PRO A 3 -5.71 -26.46 -23.17
C PRO A 3 -4.22 -26.53 -23.49
N VAL A 4 -3.84 -25.81 -24.54
CA VAL A 4 -2.46 -25.61 -24.97
C VAL A 4 -1.69 -25.01 -23.79
N ARG A 5 -0.77 -25.80 -23.21
CA ARG A 5 0.34 -25.29 -22.40
C ARG A 5 1.25 -24.50 -23.33
N GLY A 6 0.94 -23.22 -23.51
CA GLY A 6 1.82 -22.25 -24.15
C GLY A 6 2.98 -21.95 -23.21
N GLY A 7 4.06 -22.71 -23.33
CA GLY A 7 5.38 -22.32 -22.81
C GLY A 7 5.92 -21.18 -23.66
N GLY A 8 5.49 -19.95 -23.36
CA GLY A 8 6.13 -18.71 -23.75
C GLY A 8 6.35 -17.93 -22.46
N GLY A 9 7.56 -17.42 -22.22
CA GLY A 9 7.82 -16.60 -21.04
C GLY A 9 6.82 -15.45 -21.00
N ASN A 10 5.99 -15.40 -19.95
CA ASN A 10 5.05 -14.31 -19.78
C ASN A 10 5.85 -13.03 -19.53
N ASP A 11 5.99 -12.19 -20.55
CA ASP A 11 6.53 -10.85 -20.37
C ASP A 11 5.42 -9.98 -19.77
N TYR A 12 5.58 -9.63 -18.50
CA TYR A 12 4.66 -8.78 -17.76
C TYR A 12 5.13 -7.33 -17.85
N SER A 13 4.23 -6.42 -18.21
CA SER A 13 4.62 -5.01 -18.39
C SER A 13 5.06 -4.34 -17.09
N ASP A 14 4.39 -4.69 -15.99
CA ASP A 14 4.58 -4.17 -14.65
C ASP A 14 3.92 -5.09 -13.60
N ALA A 15 3.95 -4.70 -12.32
CA ALA A 15 3.39 -5.49 -11.23
C ALA A 15 1.86 -5.55 -11.29
N LYS A 16 1.18 -4.46 -11.69
CA LYS A 16 -0.28 -4.46 -11.87
C LYS A 16 -0.73 -5.50 -12.88
N ASP A 17 -0.12 -5.53 -14.06
CA ASP A 17 -0.45 -6.49 -15.12
C ASP A 17 -0.16 -7.93 -14.68
N PHE A 18 0.98 -8.16 -14.03
CA PHE A 18 1.35 -9.45 -13.45
C PHE A 18 0.28 -9.97 -12.47
N LEU A 19 -0.08 -9.15 -11.47
CA LEU A 19 -1.04 -9.53 -10.45
C LEU A 19 -2.42 -9.77 -11.06
N ASP A 20 -2.89 -8.93 -11.98
CA ASP A 20 -4.20 -9.09 -12.61
C ASP A 20 -4.28 -10.34 -13.50
N LYS A 21 -3.20 -10.68 -14.22
CA LYS A 21 -3.13 -11.90 -15.06
C LYS A 21 -3.14 -13.18 -14.23
N ILE A 22 -2.36 -13.27 -13.16
CA ILE A 22 -2.43 -14.42 -12.25
C ILE A 22 -3.80 -14.47 -11.56
N GLY A 23 -4.33 -13.32 -11.14
CA GLY A 23 -5.67 -13.20 -10.56
C GLY A 23 -6.75 -13.76 -11.49
N GLN A 24 -6.66 -13.48 -12.79
CA GLN A 24 -7.55 -14.04 -13.80
C GLN A 24 -7.47 -15.57 -13.86
N GLN A 25 -6.26 -16.14 -13.89
CA GLN A 25 -6.08 -17.59 -13.89
C GLN A 25 -6.69 -18.24 -12.65
N VAL A 26 -6.57 -17.60 -11.47
CA VAL A 26 -7.20 -18.07 -10.23
C VAL A 26 -8.71 -17.96 -10.31
N TYR A 27 -9.24 -16.84 -10.79
CA TYR A 27 -10.68 -16.65 -10.97
C TYR A 27 -11.26 -17.69 -11.92
N ASP A 28 -10.61 -17.94 -13.06
CA ASP A 28 -11.06 -18.92 -14.05
C ASP A 28 -11.10 -20.34 -13.48
N GLU A 29 -10.18 -20.66 -12.58
CA GLU A 29 -10.18 -21.94 -11.86
C GLU A 29 -11.27 -22.00 -10.78
N VAL A 30 -11.51 -20.90 -10.05
CA VAL A 30 -12.54 -20.83 -8.99
C VAL A 30 -13.95 -20.84 -9.58
N LYS A 31 -14.21 -20.03 -10.62
CA LYS A 31 -15.52 -19.88 -11.25
C LYS A 31 -16.00 -21.17 -11.94
N ASN A 32 -15.06 -21.97 -12.43
CA ASN A 32 -15.34 -23.25 -13.10
C ASN A 32 -15.21 -24.46 -12.17
N GLY A 33 -14.93 -24.24 -10.88
CA GLY A 33 -14.92 -25.32 -9.89
C GLY A 33 -16.33 -25.78 -9.50
N GLU A 34 -16.39 -26.69 -8.52
CA GLU A 34 -17.65 -27.26 -8.00
C GLU A 34 -18.66 -26.20 -7.50
N ALA A 35 -18.19 -25.00 -7.15
CA ALA A 35 -19.04 -23.89 -6.72
C ALA A 35 -20.02 -23.44 -7.83
N LYS A 36 -19.67 -23.68 -9.11
CA LYS A 36 -20.48 -23.32 -10.27
C LYS A 36 -21.88 -23.91 -10.19
N THR A 37 -22.01 -25.16 -9.72
CA THR A 37 -23.29 -25.87 -9.55
C THR A 37 -24.23 -25.17 -8.56
N TYR A 38 -23.69 -24.36 -7.65
CA TYR A 38 -24.43 -23.73 -6.56
C TYR A 38 -24.54 -22.20 -6.73
N LYS A 39 -24.08 -21.65 -7.87
CA LYS A 39 -24.01 -20.20 -8.10
C LYS A 39 -25.38 -19.54 -7.93
N ASP A 40 -26.44 -20.13 -8.48
CA ASP A 40 -27.78 -19.55 -8.46
C ASP A 40 -28.40 -19.52 -7.06
N GLU A 41 -28.09 -20.53 -6.23
CA GLU A 41 -28.51 -20.58 -4.83
C GLU A 41 -27.88 -19.46 -3.99
N LEU A 42 -26.67 -19.02 -4.37
CA LEU A 42 -25.94 -17.96 -3.67
C LEU A 42 -26.17 -16.56 -4.26
N LYS A 43 -26.71 -16.47 -5.47
CA LYS A 43 -26.94 -15.20 -6.17
C LYS A 43 -28.01 -14.38 -5.45
N GLY A 44 -27.63 -13.17 -5.05
CA GLY A 44 -28.53 -12.18 -4.51
C GLY A 44 -29.35 -11.51 -5.62
N LYS A 45 -30.54 -11.00 -5.27
CA LYS A 45 -31.43 -10.24 -6.14
C LYS A 45 -31.81 -8.97 -5.38
N LEU A 46 -31.46 -7.81 -5.92
CA LEU A 46 -31.74 -6.53 -5.28
C LEU A 46 -33.25 -6.31 -5.10
N SER A 47 -34.05 -6.78 -6.07
CA SER A 47 -35.50 -6.73 -6.02
C SER A 47 -36.14 -7.50 -4.87
N LEU A 48 -35.41 -8.43 -4.25
CA LEU A 48 -35.85 -9.25 -3.11
C LEU A 48 -35.21 -8.82 -1.78
N ALA A 49 -34.38 -7.77 -1.78
CA ALA A 49 -33.88 -7.17 -0.55
C ALA A 49 -35.05 -6.58 0.27
N SER A 50 -34.88 -6.51 1.57
CA SER A 50 -35.91 -6.08 2.52
C SER A 50 -36.21 -4.57 2.41
N THR A 51 -37.11 -4.20 1.51
CA THR A 51 -37.58 -2.81 1.27
C THR A 51 -38.69 -2.38 2.24
N SER A 52 -38.96 -1.07 2.35
CA SER A 52 -40.23 -0.54 2.86
C SER A 52 -41.35 -0.92 1.89
N SER A 53 -42.59 -0.98 2.39
CA SER A 53 -43.73 -1.65 1.76
C SER A 53 -44.28 -1.04 0.45
N GLU A 54 -43.67 0.00 -0.14
CA GLU A 54 -44.36 0.85 -1.13
C GLU A 54 -43.61 1.21 -2.44
N THR A 55 -42.48 0.61 -2.83
CA THR A 55 -41.77 1.04 -4.07
C THR A 55 -41.27 -0.08 -4.99
N ASN A 56 -41.18 0.27 -6.28
CA ASN A 56 -40.82 -0.56 -7.43
C ASN A 56 -39.43 -1.20 -7.26
N SER A 57 -39.37 -2.53 -7.29
CA SER A 57 -38.15 -3.30 -7.09
C SER A 57 -37.31 -3.37 -8.37
N THR A 58 -36.21 -2.61 -8.42
CA THR A 58 -35.25 -2.68 -9.54
C THR A 58 -34.18 -3.74 -9.29
N GLU A 59 -33.81 -4.48 -10.33
CA GLU A 59 -32.63 -5.34 -10.33
C GLU A 59 -31.34 -4.58 -10.70
N ASN A 60 -31.47 -3.35 -11.21
CA ASN A 60 -30.31 -2.54 -11.59
C ASN A 60 -29.69 -1.88 -10.35
N PRO A 61 -28.44 -2.22 -9.99
CA PRO A 61 -27.77 -1.60 -8.84
C PRO A 61 -27.57 -0.10 -8.98
N CYS A 62 -27.58 0.46 -10.20
CA CYS A 62 -27.43 1.91 -10.35
C CYS A 62 -28.69 2.68 -9.93
N ASP A 63 -29.85 2.11 -10.20
CA ASP A 63 -31.16 2.74 -9.95
C ASP A 63 -31.71 2.38 -8.56
N PHE A 64 -31.06 1.45 -7.84
CA PHE A 64 -31.52 1.00 -6.53
C PHE A 64 -31.36 2.09 -5.45
N GLU A 65 -32.44 2.33 -4.70
CA GLU A 65 -32.51 3.32 -3.62
C GLU A 65 -31.94 2.76 -2.31
N TYR A 66 -30.61 2.64 -2.24
CA TYR A 66 -29.93 2.03 -1.09
C TYR A 66 -30.22 2.70 0.27
N THR A 67 -30.50 4.01 0.28
CA THR A 67 -30.81 4.76 1.51
C THR A 67 -32.21 4.49 2.06
N GLU A 68 -33.05 3.80 1.30
CA GLU A 68 -34.41 3.44 1.71
C GLU A 68 -34.58 1.92 1.84
N HIS A 69 -33.80 1.15 1.08
CA HIS A 69 -34.02 -0.28 0.85
C HIS A 69 -32.89 -1.17 1.38
N THR A 70 -32.18 -0.70 2.41
CA THR A 70 -31.18 -1.49 3.14
C THR A 70 -31.57 -1.64 4.62
N THR A 71 -30.93 -2.59 5.29
CA THR A 71 -31.17 -2.81 6.73
C THR A 71 -30.58 -1.68 7.57
N SER A 72 -29.40 -1.21 7.17
CA SER A 72 -28.63 -0.12 7.77
C SER A 72 -29.24 1.27 7.55
N ALA A 73 -30.02 1.47 6.47
CA ALA A 73 -30.79 2.68 6.20
C ALA A 73 -31.73 3.07 7.35
N LYS A 74 -32.38 2.09 8.01
CA LYS A 74 -33.26 2.36 9.16
C LYS A 74 -32.52 2.96 10.37
N GLY A 75 -31.19 2.83 10.41
CA GLY A 75 -30.33 3.44 11.43
C GLY A 75 -29.63 4.71 11.00
N ASN A 76 -29.98 5.31 9.84
CA ASN A 76 -29.28 6.48 9.25
C ASN A 76 -27.76 6.30 9.12
N THR A 77 -27.29 5.06 8.96
CA THR A 77 -25.84 4.77 8.90
C THR A 77 -25.32 5.00 7.49
N LYS A 78 -24.50 6.03 7.31
CA LYS A 78 -23.82 6.30 6.03
C LYS A 78 -22.57 5.41 5.88
N PRO A 79 -22.33 4.75 4.73
CA PRO A 79 -21.15 3.90 4.52
C PRO A 79 -19.81 4.61 4.80
N CYS A 80 -19.69 5.89 4.46
CA CYS A 80 -18.50 6.71 4.71
C CYS A 80 -18.50 7.39 6.10
N GLY A 81 -19.59 7.28 6.87
CA GLY A 81 -19.80 7.96 8.16
C GLY A 81 -20.44 9.34 8.04
N ASN A 82 -20.69 9.97 9.20
CA ASN A 82 -21.55 11.15 9.32
C ASN A 82 -21.00 12.40 8.61
N ASP A 83 -19.68 12.57 8.59
CA ASP A 83 -19.06 13.80 8.06
C ASP A 83 -18.92 13.79 6.53
N GLY A 84 -19.02 12.63 5.87
CA GLY A 84 -18.98 12.46 4.39
C GLY A 84 -17.70 12.95 3.68
N ASN A 85 -16.84 13.68 4.38
CA ASN A 85 -15.70 14.43 3.87
C ASN A 85 -14.41 13.78 4.39
N VAL A 86 -14.21 12.52 4.02
CA VAL A 86 -12.98 11.81 4.34
C VAL A 86 -12.00 12.09 3.21
N GLU A 87 -10.96 12.89 3.47
CA GLU A 87 -9.85 13.09 2.53
C GLU A 87 -9.37 11.73 2.06
N ARG A 88 -9.32 11.44 0.74
CA ARG A 88 -9.02 10.09 0.22
C ARG A 88 -7.56 9.86 -0.14
N PHE A 89 -6.81 10.93 -0.34
CA PHE A 89 -5.44 10.90 -0.86
C PHE A 89 -4.53 11.95 -0.18
N PRO A 90 -4.29 11.84 1.13
CA PRO A 90 -3.54 12.84 1.87
C PRO A 90 -2.08 12.94 1.44
N ASP A 91 -1.54 14.15 1.51
CA ASP A 91 -0.11 14.44 1.33
C ASP A 91 0.72 14.01 2.55
N LYS A 92 0.14 14.16 3.74
CA LYS A 92 0.87 14.14 5.02
C LYS A 92 0.86 12.79 5.73
N GLU A 93 -0.15 11.97 5.45
CA GLU A 93 -0.34 10.67 6.09
C GLU A 93 0.12 9.55 5.13
N GLY A 94 0.93 8.63 5.64
CA GLY A 94 1.43 7.47 4.90
C GLY A 94 0.54 6.25 5.07
N ALA A 95 0.96 5.13 4.50
CA ALA A 95 0.35 3.83 4.77
C ALA A 95 0.46 3.45 6.26
N GLU A 96 -0.52 2.71 6.76
CA GLU A 96 -0.53 2.17 8.13
C GLU A 96 0.09 0.78 8.15
N CYS A 97 1.20 0.62 8.88
CA CYS A 97 1.97 -0.63 8.93
C CYS A 97 2.13 -1.17 10.35
N ALA A 98 1.47 -0.59 11.35
CA ALA A 98 1.66 -0.97 12.74
C ALA A 98 1.09 -2.38 13.05
N ASN A 99 1.81 -3.14 13.87
CA ASN A 99 1.45 -4.52 14.23
C ASN A 99 0.11 -4.62 14.97
N ASN A 100 -0.32 -3.55 15.64
CA ASN A 100 -1.60 -3.49 16.34
C ASN A 100 -2.76 -3.01 15.44
N ARG A 101 -2.49 -2.70 14.17
CA ARG A 101 -3.45 -2.20 13.17
C ARG A 101 -3.64 -3.15 12.00
N ILE A 102 -2.64 -3.97 11.70
CA ILE A 102 -2.64 -4.90 10.58
C ILE A 102 -2.43 -6.33 11.10
N GLU A 103 -3.34 -7.23 10.76
CA GLU A 103 -3.21 -8.64 11.08
C GLU A 103 -2.03 -9.26 10.31
N GLY A 104 -1.24 -10.08 11.01
CA GLY A 104 -0.09 -10.77 10.40
C GLY A 104 1.17 -9.92 10.29
N ASN A 105 1.15 -8.68 10.79
CA ASN A 105 2.34 -7.86 11.02
C ASN A 105 2.97 -8.25 12.37
N ASN A 106 4.27 -8.54 12.36
CA ASN A 106 4.98 -8.99 13.55
C ASN A 106 6.48 -8.67 13.46
N LYS A 107 7.22 -9.00 14.51
CA LYS A 107 8.68 -8.97 14.52
C LYS A 107 9.20 -10.38 14.23
N ALA A 108 10.14 -10.50 13.30
CA ALA A 108 10.87 -11.73 13.06
C ALA A 108 11.82 -12.02 14.22
N SER A 109 12.22 -13.29 14.37
CA SER A 109 13.13 -13.73 15.44
C SER A 109 14.49 -13.04 15.43
N ASN A 110 14.89 -12.48 14.28
CA ASN A 110 16.10 -11.67 14.11
C ASN A 110 15.89 -10.18 14.49
N GLY A 111 14.74 -9.82 15.07
CA GLY A 111 14.40 -8.46 15.49
C GLY A 111 13.85 -7.56 14.38
N LYS A 112 13.80 -8.02 13.12
CA LYS A 112 13.27 -7.22 12.00
C LYS A 112 11.74 -7.23 11.97
N ASP A 113 11.13 -6.06 11.92
CA ASP A 113 9.70 -5.95 11.65
C ASP A 113 9.37 -6.44 10.23
N PHE A 114 8.30 -7.23 10.08
CA PHE A 114 7.75 -7.61 8.78
C PHE A 114 6.23 -7.42 8.79
N GLY A 115 5.67 -7.04 7.64
CA GLY A 115 4.24 -6.78 7.58
C GLY A 115 3.74 -6.25 6.24
N ALA A 116 2.42 -6.13 6.14
CA ALA A 116 1.73 -5.39 5.11
C ALA A 116 1.49 -3.94 5.55
N CYS A 117 1.35 -3.03 4.59
CA CYS A 117 1.07 -1.63 4.85
C CYS A 117 -0.27 -1.26 4.20
N ALA A 118 -1.30 -0.97 5.00
CA ALA A 118 -2.60 -0.60 4.47
C ALA A 118 -2.54 0.79 3.82
N PRO A 119 -2.89 0.91 2.53
CA PRO A 119 -2.90 2.18 1.83
C PRO A 119 -4.02 3.07 2.35
N TYR A 120 -3.85 4.38 2.25
CA TYR A 120 -4.79 5.35 2.83
C TYR A 120 -6.22 5.20 2.28
N ARG A 121 -6.36 4.86 0.99
CA ARG A 121 -7.64 4.53 0.37
C ARG A 121 -8.37 3.43 1.16
N ARG A 122 -7.68 2.36 1.55
CA ARG A 122 -8.24 1.29 2.38
C ARG A 122 -8.60 1.80 3.77
N LEU A 123 -7.77 2.62 4.41
CA LEU A 123 -8.04 3.14 5.76
C LEU A 123 -9.34 3.95 5.85
N SER A 124 -9.71 4.60 4.75
CA SER A 124 -10.90 5.43 4.64
C SER A 124 -12.10 4.73 3.97
N LEU A 125 -11.99 3.45 3.59
CA LEU A 125 -12.99 2.71 2.82
C LEU A 125 -14.41 2.86 3.40
N CYS A 126 -15.40 3.12 2.53
CA CYS A 126 -16.78 3.32 2.95
C CYS A 126 -17.51 2.00 3.22
N ASN A 127 -17.32 1.44 4.41
CA ASN A 127 -17.88 0.14 4.80
C ASN A 127 -18.66 0.15 6.14
N LYS A 128 -18.92 1.33 6.73
CA LYS A 128 -19.50 1.43 8.09
C LYS A 128 -20.90 0.84 8.17
N ASN A 129 -21.67 0.85 7.09
CA ASN A 129 -23.01 0.25 7.04
C ASN A 129 -22.96 -1.27 7.29
N LEU A 130 -21.87 -1.94 6.89
CA LEU A 130 -21.71 -3.37 7.06
C LEU A 130 -21.54 -3.80 8.54
N GLU A 131 -21.20 -2.88 9.45
CA GLU A 131 -21.15 -3.16 10.89
C GLU A 131 -22.55 -3.27 11.52
N TYR A 132 -23.60 -2.80 10.82
CA TYR A 132 -24.95 -2.62 11.35
C TYR A 132 -26.00 -3.46 10.63
N ILE A 133 -25.58 -4.51 9.90
CA ILE A 133 -26.52 -5.48 9.32
C ILE A 133 -27.21 -6.21 10.48
N ASN A 134 -28.49 -5.90 10.70
CA ASN A 134 -29.23 -6.30 11.90
C ASN A 134 -30.57 -7.00 11.63
N ARG A 135 -30.96 -7.16 10.36
CA ARG A 135 -32.12 -8.00 9.99
C ARG A 135 -31.65 -9.36 9.56
N TYR A 136 -32.30 -10.38 10.11
CA TYR A 136 -31.82 -11.77 10.09
C TYR A 136 -32.89 -12.74 9.61
N ASP A 137 -33.70 -12.32 8.63
CA ASP A 137 -34.59 -13.24 7.91
C ASP A 137 -33.74 -14.10 6.96
N SER A 138 -33.68 -15.41 7.22
CA SER A 138 -32.88 -16.34 6.42
C SER A 138 -33.33 -16.41 4.97
N SER A 139 -34.61 -16.16 4.67
CA SER A 139 -35.14 -16.16 3.30
C SER A 139 -34.64 -14.97 2.46
N LYS A 140 -34.24 -13.87 3.12
CA LYS A 140 -33.76 -12.63 2.48
C LYS A 140 -32.29 -12.33 2.71
N ALA A 141 -31.63 -13.04 3.61
CA ALA A 141 -30.26 -12.73 4.06
C ALA A 141 -29.24 -12.53 2.92
N LYS A 142 -29.29 -13.35 1.86
CA LYS A 142 -28.37 -13.22 0.70
C LYS A 142 -28.67 -11.99 -0.15
N HIS A 143 -29.94 -11.58 -0.20
CA HIS A 143 -30.42 -10.40 -0.93
C HIS A 143 -30.10 -9.12 -0.16
N ASP A 144 -30.35 -9.13 1.15
CA ASP A 144 -30.02 -8.03 2.06
C ASP A 144 -28.50 -7.77 2.09
N LEU A 145 -27.69 -8.83 2.18
CA LEU A 145 -26.23 -8.70 2.12
C LEU A 145 -25.77 -8.10 0.79
N LEU A 146 -26.38 -8.50 -0.34
CA LEU A 146 -26.05 -7.92 -1.65
C LEU A 146 -26.34 -6.42 -1.67
N ALA A 147 -27.50 -5.99 -1.16
CA ALA A 147 -27.88 -4.58 -1.10
C ALA A 147 -26.91 -3.76 -0.24
N GLU A 148 -26.53 -4.26 0.94
CA GLU A 148 -25.58 -3.58 1.85
C GLU A 148 -24.17 -3.46 1.23
N VAL A 149 -23.69 -4.51 0.57
CA VAL A 149 -22.37 -4.50 -0.10
C VAL A 149 -22.40 -3.56 -1.32
N CYS A 150 -23.48 -3.55 -2.10
CA CYS A 150 -23.62 -2.63 -3.22
C CYS A 150 -23.75 -1.17 -2.75
N MET A 151 -24.40 -0.91 -1.61
CA MET A 151 -24.44 0.42 -0.99
C MET A 151 -23.03 0.89 -0.63
N ALA A 152 -22.24 0.04 0.04
CA ALA A 152 -20.86 0.34 0.38
C ALA A 152 -20.03 0.67 -0.88
N ALA A 153 -20.16 -0.16 -1.93
CA ALA A 153 -19.50 0.05 -3.21
C ALA A 153 -19.92 1.37 -3.88
N LYS A 154 -21.22 1.67 -4.00
CA LYS A 154 -21.71 2.90 -4.64
C LYS A 154 -21.17 4.15 -3.94
N PHE A 155 -21.24 4.18 -2.61
CA PHE A 155 -20.74 5.33 -1.82
C PHE A 155 -19.21 5.44 -1.84
N GLU A 156 -18.50 4.32 -1.86
CA GLU A 156 -17.05 4.29 -2.03
C GLU A 156 -16.63 4.98 -3.33
N ALA A 157 -17.26 4.60 -4.46
CA ALA A 157 -16.97 5.21 -5.76
C ALA A 157 -17.36 6.67 -5.85
N GLN A 158 -18.56 7.05 -5.38
CA GLN A 158 -18.99 8.46 -5.36
C GLN A 158 -17.98 9.35 -4.64
N SER A 159 -17.44 8.87 -3.52
CA SER A 159 -16.39 9.58 -2.80
C SER A 159 -15.10 9.63 -3.62
N LEU A 160 -14.61 8.52 -4.17
CA LEU A 160 -13.37 8.51 -4.96
C LEU A 160 -13.44 9.38 -6.22
N ILE A 161 -14.54 9.34 -6.96
CA ILE A 161 -14.78 10.15 -8.17
C ILE A 161 -14.65 11.65 -7.85
N ARG A 162 -15.12 12.09 -6.68
CA ARG A 162 -15.02 13.50 -6.26
C ARG A 162 -13.59 13.95 -5.96
N TYR A 163 -12.77 13.10 -5.34
CA TYR A 163 -11.41 13.46 -4.95
C TYR A 163 -10.35 13.17 -6.03
N HIS A 164 -10.65 12.27 -6.96
CA HIS A 164 -9.70 11.82 -7.97
C HIS A 164 -9.20 12.94 -8.91
N PRO A 165 -10.03 13.91 -9.38
CA PRO A 165 -9.54 15.05 -10.15
C PRO A 165 -8.54 15.92 -9.39
N GLN A 166 -8.74 16.12 -8.07
CA GLN A 166 -7.81 16.87 -7.22
C GLN A 166 -6.48 16.13 -7.09
N TYR A 167 -6.54 14.79 -6.99
CA TYR A 167 -5.35 13.95 -6.99
C TYR A 167 -4.60 14.02 -8.33
N GLN A 168 -5.31 13.95 -9.46
CA GLN A 168 -4.70 14.08 -10.79
C GLN A 168 -4.07 15.46 -11.02
N ALA A 169 -4.76 16.55 -10.67
CA ALA A 169 -4.22 17.91 -10.79
C ALA A 169 -2.92 18.10 -9.98
N LYS A 170 -2.80 17.39 -8.86
CA LYS A 170 -1.62 17.39 -8.00
C LYS A 170 -0.48 16.50 -8.53
N TYR A 171 -0.79 15.51 -9.37
CA TYR A 171 0.15 14.57 -9.98
C TYR A 171 -0.08 14.42 -11.50
N PRO A 172 0.05 15.51 -12.29
CA PRO A 172 -0.44 15.57 -13.68
C PRO A 172 0.30 14.63 -14.65
N ASP A 173 1.57 14.33 -14.39
CA ASP A 173 2.37 13.45 -15.27
C ASP A 173 2.04 11.95 -15.08
N SER A 174 1.14 11.65 -14.16
CA SER A 174 0.82 10.31 -13.70
C SER A 174 -0.69 10.19 -13.55
N ASN A 175 -1.40 10.02 -14.66
CA ASN A 175 -2.85 9.80 -14.62
C ASN A 175 -3.12 8.43 -13.97
N SER A 176 -3.40 8.40 -12.65
CA SER A 176 -4.01 7.20 -12.08
C SER A 176 -5.35 7.02 -12.79
N GLN A 177 -5.57 5.83 -13.34
CA GLN A 177 -6.85 5.51 -13.93
C GLN A 177 -7.85 5.30 -12.79
N ILE A 178 -8.95 6.04 -12.78
CA ILE A 178 -10.00 5.90 -11.77
C ILE A 178 -10.47 4.42 -11.68
N CYS A 179 -10.51 3.71 -12.80
CA CYS A 179 -10.84 2.28 -12.85
C CYS A 179 -9.88 1.41 -12.02
N THR A 180 -8.58 1.72 -11.97
CA THR A 180 -7.60 0.99 -11.13
C THR A 180 -7.84 1.28 -9.66
N VAL A 181 -8.15 2.53 -9.30
CA VAL A 181 -8.50 2.89 -7.91
C VAL A 181 -9.77 2.15 -7.47
N LEU A 182 -10.78 2.09 -8.33
CA LEU A 182 -12.01 1.34 -8.09
C LEU A 182 -11.75 -0.17 -8.01
N ALA A 183 -10.89 -0.73 -8.87
CA ALA A 183 -10.47 -2.15 -8.80
C ALA A 183 -9.85 -2.51 -7.45
N ARG A 184 -9.01 -1.64 -6.88
CA ARG A 184 -8.42 -1.81 -5.54
C ARG A 184 -9.49 -1.76 -4.44
N SER A 185 -10.41 -0.81 -4.48
CA SER A 185 -11.53 -0.74 -3.52
C SER A 185 -12.49 -1.93 -3.65
N PHE A 186 -12.77 -2.39 -4.86
CA PHE A 186 -13.55 -3.59 -5.11
C PHE A 186 -12.92 -4.84 -4.48
N ALA A 187 -11.62 -5.02 -4.67
CA ALA A 187 -10.89 -6.15 -4.10
C ALA A 187 -10.86 -6.10 -2.56
N ASP A 188 -10.71 -4.92 -1.96
CA ASP A 188 -10.77 -4.76 -0.50
C ASP A 188 -12.16 -4.99 0.07
N ILE A 189 -13.23 -4.52 -0.60
CA ILE A 189 -14.62 -4.85 -0.26
C ILE A 189 -14.82 -6.38 -0.33
N GLY A 190 -14.29 -7.02 -1.37
CA GLY A 190 -14.32 -8.47 -1.50
C GLY A 190 -13.60 -9.19 -0.35
N ASP A 191 -12.44 -8.72 0.08
CA ASP A 191 -11.73 -9.30 1.22
C ASP A 191 -12.43 -9.05 2.56
N ILE A 192 -13.11 -7.92 2.74
CA ILE A 192 -14.00 -7.71 3.88
C ILE A 192 -15.12 -8.75 3.86
N VAL A 193 -15.84 -8.87 2.75
CA VAL A 193 -16.96 -9.81 2.62
C VAL A 193 -16.50 -11.25 2.84
N ARG A 194 -15.27 -11.61 2.44
CA ARG A 194 -14.70 -12.97 2.57
C ARG A 194 -13.99 -13.24 3.89
N GLY A 195 -13.76 -12.22 4.72
CA GLY A 195 -13.10 -12.35 6.02
C GLY A 195 -11.58 -12.46 5.94
N LYS A 196 -11.02 -11.93 4.85
CA LYS A 196 -9.59 -11.97 4.49
C LYS A 196 -8.89 -10.63 4.65
N ASP A 197 -9.66 -9.55 4.83
CA ASP A 197 -9.10 -8.22 5.00
C ASP A 197 -8.17 -8.16 6.22
N LEU A 198 -6.97 -7.59 6.08
CA LEU A 198 -5.92 -7.56 7.08
C LEU A 198 -6.07 -6.36 8.04
N TYR A 199 -6.86 -5.34 7.70
CA TYR A 199 -6.93 -4.10 8.48
C TYR A 199 -7.83 -4.25 9.70
N LEU A 200 -7.26 -4.17 10.90
CA LEU A 200 -7.98 -4.31 12.16
C LEU A 200 -8.81 -3.06 12.50
N GLY A 201 -8.35 -1.87 12.11
CA GLY A 201 -9.00 -0.61 12.47
C GLY A 201 -8.69 -0.12 13.89
N LYS A 202 -9.48 0.83 14.37
CA LYS A 202 -9.29 1.42 15.70
C LYS A 202 -9.86 0.52 16.80
N LYS A 203 -9.08 0.28 17.87
CA LYS A 203 -9.59 -0.34 19.11
C LYS A 203 -10.49 0.68 19.82
N LYS A 204 -11.76 0.36 19.98
CA LYS A 204 -12.71 1.14 20.80
C LYS A 204 -12.92 0.40 22.13
N LYS A 205 -12.99 1.15 23.23
CA LYS A 205 -13.46 0.59 24.51
C LYS A 205 -14.98 0.45 24.39
N ASN A 206 -15.50 -0.75 24.57
CA ASN A 206 -16.93 -1.00 24.76
C ASN A 206 -17.16 -1.49 26.20
N GLN A 207 -18.42 -1.61 26.62
CA GLN A 207 -18.77 -2.04 27.98
C GLN A 207 -18.27 -3.46 28.33
N ASN A 208 -17.95 -4.28 27.32
CA ASN A 208 -17.58 -5.69 27.46
C ASN A 208 -16.10 -5.99 27.08
N GLY A 209 -15.25 -4.97 26.88
CA GLY A 209 -13.85 -5.14 26.50
C GLY A 209 -13.29 -4.12 25.50
N LYS A 210 -12.17 -4.47 24.86
CA LYS A 210 -11.59 -3.72 23.71
C LYS A 210 -11.93 -4.49 22.43
N GLU A 211 -12.75 -3.90 21.57
CA GLU A 211 -13.11 -4.46 20.26
C GLU A 211 -12.59 -3.52 19.16
N THR A 212 -12.03 -4.10 18.11
CA THR A 212 -11.60 -3.40 16.90
C THR A 212 -12.77 -3.21 15.93
N GLU A 213 -12.68 -2.21 15.05
CA GLU A 213 -13.70 -1.98 14.01
C GLU A 213 -13.88 -3.22 13.12
N ARG A 214 -12.79 -3.93 12.79
CA ARG A 214 -12.86 -5.19 12.03
C ARG A 214 -13.53 -6.32 12.81
N GLU A 215 -13.27 -6.48 14.11
CA GLU A 215 -13.93 -7.54 14.90
C GLU A 215 -15.45 -7.36 14.93
N LYS A 216 -15.92 -6.12 15.09
CA LYS A 216 -17.35 -5.80 15.04
C LYS A 216 -17.95 -6.09 13.66
N LEU A 217 -17.26 -5.68 12.59
CA LEU A 217 -17.64 -5.95 11.21
C LEU A 217 -17.72 -7.46 10.93
N GLU A 218 -16.68 -8.21 11.32
CA GLU A 218 -16.62 -9.66 11.14
C GLU A 218 -17.73 -10.38 11.92
N LYS A 219 -18.10 -9.90 13.11
CA LYS A 219 -19.24 -10.46 13.85
C LYS A 219 -20.55 -10.28 13.08
N SER A 220 -20.80 -9.10 12.50
CA SER A 220 -21.98 -8.84 11.68
C SER A 220 -22.00 -9.73 10.44
N LEU A 221 -20.86 -9.85 9.74
CA LEU A 221 -20.72 -10.70 8.56
C LEU A 221 -20.92 -12.19 8.89
N LYS A 222 -20.34 -12.71 9.98
CA LYS A 222 -20.57 -14.10 10.41
C LYS A 222 -22.04 -14.37 10.71
N ASN A 223 -22.73 -13.44 11.36
CA ASN A 223 -24.16 -13.58 11.65
C ASN A 223 -25.01 -13.65 10.38
N ILE A 224 -24.79 -12.75 9.41
CA ILE A 224 -25.57 -12.78 8.16
C ILE A 224 -25.22 -14.01 7.32
N PHE A 225 -23.96 -14.45 7.27
CA PHE A 225 -23.59 -15.69 6.57
C PHE A 225 -24.15 -16.95 7.25
N LYS A 226 -24.28 -16.96 8.58
CA LYS A 226 -25.04 -18.00 9.29
C LYS A 226 -26.49 -18.05 8.82
N LYS A 227 -27.14 -16.89 8.63
CA LYS A 227 -28.52 -16.80 8.12
C LYS A 227 -28.64 -17.22 6.67
N ILE A 228 -27.67 -16.86 5.83
CA ILE A 228 -27.58 -17.36 4.45
C ILE A 228 -27.51 -18.89 4.45
N TYR A 229 -26.63 -19.47 5.28
CA TYR A 229 -26.50 -20.92 5.42
C TYR A 229 -27.79 -21.60 5.91
N GLU A 230 -28.46 -21.02 6.92
CA GLU A 230 -29.75 -21.51 7.42
C GLU A 230 -30.82 -21.54 6.32
N GLY A 231 -30.84 -20.52 5.46
CA GLY A 231 -31.75 -20.39 4.31
C GLY A 231 -31.39 -21.22 3.08
N LEU A 232 -30.24 -21.91 3.06
CA LEU A 232 -29.90 -22.83 1.98
C LEU A 232 -30.82 -24.06 2.00
N THR A 233 -31.24 -24.48 0.81
CA THR A 233 -32.01 -25.71 0.59
C THR A 233 -31.16 -26.94 0.93
N THR A 234 -31.81 -28.01 1.39
CA THR A 234 -31.14 -29.31 1.56
C THR A 234 -31.04 -30.07 0.24
N GLU A 235 -31.73 -29.59 -0.79
CA GLU A 235 -31.72 -30.15 -2.14
C GLU A 235 -30.35 -29.96 -2.80
N ASN A 236 -29.98 -30.87 -3.70
CA ASN A 236 -28.73 -30.83 -4.49
C ASN A 236 -27.42 -30.79 -3.68
N GLY A 237 -27.47 -31.00 -2.36
CA GLY A 237 -26.30 -31.06 -1.48
C GLY A 237 -25.66 -29.69 -1.15
N VAL A 238 -26.30 -28.56 -1.51
CA VAL A 238 -25.71 -27.22 -1.32
C VAL A 238 -25.44 -26.91 0.15
N LYS A 239 -26.37 -27.26 1.05
CA LYS A 239 -26.19 -27.06 2.49
C LYS A 239 -25.05 -27.91 3.05
N ALA A 240 -24.95 -29.17 2.64
CA ALA A 240 -23.86 -30.06 3.06
C ALA A 240 -22.48 -29.54 2.62
N ARG A 241 -22.38 -28.97 1.41
CA ARG A 241 -21.13 -28.38 0.89
C ARG A 241 -20.54 -27.29 1.80
N TYR A 242 -21.41 -26.51 2.43
CA TYR A 242 -21.04 -25.33 3.22
C TYR A 242 -21.19 -25.54 4.73
N GLN A 243 -21.39 -26.78 5.17
CA GLN A 243 -21.38 -27.12 6.58
C GLN A 243 -20.05 -26.67 7.21
N ASN A 244 -20.14 -25.90 8.29
CA ASN A 244 -18.98 -25.28 8.92
C ASN A 244 -19.16 -25.19 10.43
N ASP A 245 -18.44 -26.04 11.15
CA ASP A 245 -18.56 -26.12 12.62
C ASP A 245 -17.90 -24.93 13.34
N THR A 246 -17.05 -24.16 12.64
CA THR A 246 -16.36 -22.98 13.22
C THR A 246 -17.21 -21.71 13.17
N GLY A 247 -18.30 -21.70 12.40
CA GLY A 247 -19.16 -20.54 12.18
C GLY A 247 -18.51 -19.40 11.38
N ASP A 248 -17.37 -19.64 10.74
CA ASP A 248 -16.67 -18.63 9.92
C ASP A 248 -17.16 -18.62 8.46
N PHE A 249 -17.73 -19.72 7.99
CA PHE A 249 -18.33 -19.88 6.66
C PHE A 249 -17.43 -19.49 5.48
N PHE A 250 -16.09 -19.53 5.60
CA PHE A 250 -15.16 -19.05 4.57
C PHE A 250 -15.46 -19.53 3.14
N LYS A 251 -15.77 -20.82 2.97
CA LYS A 251 -16.13 -21.40 1.67
C LYS A 251 -17.42 -20.80 1.10
N LEU A 252 -18.44 -20.63 1.94
CA LEU A 252 -19.70 -19.96 1.56
C LEU A 252 -19.47 -18.48 1.22
N ARG A 253 -18.60 -17.78 1.97
CA ARG A 253 -18.27 -16.38 1.72
C ARG A 253 -17.55 -16.18 0.38
N GLU A 254 -16.59 -17.06 0.05
CA GLU A 254 -15.87 -17.02 -1.25
C GLU A 254 -16.80 -17.34 -2.43
N ASP A 255 -17.65 -18.37 -2.31
CA ASP A 255 -18.58 -18.76 -3.36
C ASP A 255 -19.69 -17.71 -3.53
N TRP A 256 -20.16 -17.06 -2.43
CA TRP A 256 -21.10 -15.94 -2.47
C TRP A 256 -20.50 -14.71 -3.15
N TRP A 257 -19.27 -14.33 -2.83
CA TRP A 257 -18.59 -13.23 -3.51
C TRP A 257 -18.49 -13.51 -5.00
N THR A 258 -18.03 -14.71 -5.39
CA THR A 258 -17.91 -15.12 -6.80
C THR A 258 -19.25 -15.03 -7.54
N ALA A 259 -20.36 -15.40 -6.90
CA ALA A 259 -21.70 -15.33 -7.48
C ALA A 259 -22.25 -13.90 -7.64
N ASN A 260 -21.76 -12.93 -6.86
CA ASN A 260 -22.34 -11.58 -6.73
C ASN A 260 -21.40 -10.44 -7.16
N ARG A 261 -20.10 -10.72 -7.37
CA ARG A 261 -19.06 -9.73 -7.70
C ARG A 261 -19.42 -8.85 -8.91
N GLU A 262 -20.13 -9.43 -9.88
CA GLU A 262 -20.64 -8.75 -11.08
C GLU A 262 -21.57 -7.58 -10.72
N THR A 263 -22.58 -7.85 -9.89
CA THR A 263 -23.54 -6.85 -9.43
C THR A 263 -22.87 -5.78 -8.56
N VAL A 264 -21.92 -6.18 -7.70
CA VAL A 264 -21.15 -5.25 -6.86
C VAL A 264 -20.29 -4.33 -7.71
N TRP A 265 -19.61 -4.84 -8.75
CA TRP A 265 -18.85 -4.02 -9.69
C TRP A 265 -19.76 -3.03 -10.43
N LYS A 266 -20.94 -3.49 -10.85
CA LYS A 266 -21.95 -2.62 -11.48
C LYS A 266 -22.43 -1.52 -10.51
N ALA A 267 -22.62 -1.80 -9.22
CA ALA A 267 -22.93 -0.76 -8.24
C ALA A 267 -21.78 0.25 -8.06
N LEU A 268 -20.53 -0.23 -8.06
CA LEU A 268 -19.33 0.59 -7.89
C LEU A 268 -19.08 1.56 -9.06
N THR A 269 -19.54 1.24 -10.26
CA THR A 269 -19.10 1.94 -11.48
C THR A 269 -20.22 2.71 -12.19
N CYS A 270 -21.33 3.01 -11.51
CA CYS A 270 -22.52 3.61 -12.15
C CYS A 270 -22.25 4.95 -12.85
N ASP A 271 -21.45 5.80 -12.21
CA ASP A 271 -21.22 7.20 -12.60
C ASP A 271 -19.74 7.49 -12.89
N VAL A 272 -18.98 6.46 -13.25
CA VAL A 272 -17.55 6.61 -13.57
C VAL A 272 -17.35 6.78 -15.08
N ASP A 273 -16.39 7.62 -15.45
CA ASP A 273 -15.85 7.68 -16.80
C ASP A 273 -14.37 7.29 -16.75
N GLY A 274 -13.96 6.37 -17.63
CA GLY A 274 -12.59 5.86 -17.65
C GLY A 274 -12.47 4.46 -18.20
N SER A 275 -11.22 4.11 -18.56
CA SER A 275 -10.86 2.80 -19.09
C SER A 275 -10.02 1.99 -18.10
N TYR A 276 -10.30 0.69 -18.00
CA TYR A 276 -9.42 -0.24 -17.28
C TYR A 276 -8.14 -0.51 -18.08
N PHE A 277 -6.99 -0.56 -17.40
CA PHE A 277 -5.67 -0.59 -18.07
C PHE A 277 -5.49 -1.81 -18.97
N ARG A 278 -5.95 -2.99 -18.51
CA ARG A 278 -5.79 -4.26 -19.23
C ARG A 278 -6.95 -4.48 -20.20
N ALA A 279 -6.63 -4.95 -21.40
CA ALA A 279 -7.63 -5.41 -22.36
C ALA A 279 -8.13 -6.79 -21.94
N THR A 280 -9.22 -6.82 -21.17
CA THR A 280 -9.82 -8.06 -20.63
C THR A 280 -11.20 -8.35 -21.20
N CYS A 281 -11.79 -7.41 -21.93
CA CYS A 281 -13.10 -7.58 -22.52
C CYS A 281 -12.98 -8.40 -23.81
N SER A 282 -13.35 -9.67 -23.73
CA SER A 282 -13.43 -10.55 -24.90
C SER A 282 -14.61 -10.16 -25.77
N ASP A 283 -14.38 -10.05 -27.08
CA ASP A 283 -15.45 -10.08 -28.07
C ASP A 283 -15.71 -11.52 -28.55
N LEU A 284 -16.76 -11.70 -29.35
CA LEU A 284 -17.14 -12.98 -29.95
C LEU A 284 -16.07 -13.55 -30.90
N ASN A 285 -15.08 -12.75 -31.31
CA ASN A 285 -14.05 -13.12 -32.27
C ASN A 285 -12.72 -13.49 -31.58
N GLY A 286 -12.70 -13.54 -30.24
CA GLY A 286 -11.48 -13.84 -29.46
C GLY A 286 -10.50 -12.67 -29.38
N SER A 287 -10.91 -11.46 -29.79
CA SER A 287 -10.14 -10.25 -29.60
C SER A 287 -10.43 -9.65 -28.22
N PHE A 288 -9.39 -9.09 -27.59
CA PHE A 288 -9.50 -8.44 -26.28
C PHE A 288 -9.49 -6.92 -26.45
N SER A 289 -10.41 -6.26 -25.76
CA SER A 289 -10.55 -4.80 -25.74
C SER A 289 -10.51 -4.25 -24.31
N GLN A 290 -10.18 -2.97 -24.18
CA GLN A 290 -10.27 -2.27 -22.89
C GLN A 290 -11.74 -1.99 -22.54
N ALA A 291 -12.02 -2.06 -21.24
CA ALA A 291 -13.31 -1.66 -20.66
C ALA A 291 -13.44 -0.13 -20.66
N LYS A 292 -13.83 0.46 -21.79
CA LYS A 292 -13.79 1.92 -22.01
C LYS A 292 -14.97 2.68 -21.42
N ASP A 293 -16.12 2.04 -21.30
CA ASP A 293 -17.35 2.67 -20.82
C ASP A 293 -17.61 2.26 -19.37
N LYS A 294 -17.58 3.24 -18.46
CA LYS A 294 -17.83 3.03 -17.03
C LYS A 294 -16.93 1.97 -16.39
N CYS A 295 -15.70 1.80 -16.84
CA CYS A 295 -14.82 0.73 -16.38
C CYS A 295 -15.47 -0.68 -16.50
N ARG A 296 -16.31 -0.93 -17.51
CA ARG A 296 -16.98 -2.23 -17.73
C ARG A 296 -16.70 -2.77 -19.11
N CYS A 297 -16.75 -4.09 -19.22
CA CYS A 297 -16.93 -4.72 -20.51
C CYS A 297 -18.39 -4.55 -20.97
N ASN A 298 -18.60 -4.41 -22.29
CA ASN A 298 -19.93 -4.17 -22.83
C ASN A 298 -20.90 -5.31 -22.48
N ASP A 299 -22.07 -4.95 -21.96
CA ASP A 299 -23.20 -5.86 -21.68
C ASP A 299 -23.93 -6.31 -22.97
N ASP A 300 -23.40 -5.99 -24.17
CA ASP A 300 -24.01 -5.98 -25.52
C ASP A 300 -25.29 -6.84 -25.70
N LYS A 301 -26.41 -6.35 -25.11
CA LYS A 301 -27.78 -6.62 -25.57
C LYS A 301 -28.05 -5.70 -26.77
N LYS A 302 -27.42 -5.96 -27.92
CA LYS A 302 -27.89 -5.34 -29.17
C LYS A 302 -29.15 -6.08 -29.62
N PRO A 303 -30.25 -5.38 -29.96
CA PRO A 303 -31.45 -6.03 -30.53
C PRO A 303 -31.05 -6.81 -31.79
N GLY A 304 -31.39 -8.09 -31.85
CA GLY A 304 -31.17 -8.91 -33.05
C GLY A 304 -29.84 -9.69 -33.13
N LYS A 305 -28.98 -9.69 -32.10
CA LYS A 305 -27.89 -10.67 -31.98
C LYS A 305 -28.29 -11.81 -31.02
N PRO A 306 -28.03 -13.08 -31.36
CA PRO A 306 -28.33 -14.20 -30.48
C PRO A 306 -27.54 -14.07 -29.17
N LYS A 307 -28.09 -14.61 -28.07
CA LYS A 307 -27.34 -14.85 -26.84
C LYS A 307 -26.03 -15.53 -27.22
N ALA A 308 -24.89 -14.94 -26.87
CA ALA A 308 -23.68 -15.72 -26.71
C ALA A 308 -24.01 -16.76 -25.63
N GLY A 309 -24.11 -18.04 -26.00
CA GLY A 309 -24.52 -19.09 -25.07
C GLY A 309 -23.54 -19.19 -23.91
N ASP A 310 -24.03 -19.24 -22.66
CA ASP A 310 -23.34 -19.57 -21.38
C ASP A 310 -21.89 -19.08 -21.12
N GLY A 311 -21.33 -18.24 -21.99
CA GLY A 311 -19.98 -17.72 -21.95
C GLY A 311 -20.01 -16.28 -21.46
N ASP A 312 -19.67 -16.09 -20.19
CA ASP A 312 -19.45 -14.82 -19.50
C ASP A 312 -18.63 -13.84 -20.36
N VAL A 313 -19.26 -12.85 -21.00
CA VAL A 313 -18.61 -11.54 -21.12
C VAL A 313 -18.72 -10.93 -19.73
N THR A 314 -17.69 -11.11 -18.92
CA THR A 314 -17.69 -10.67 -17.52
C THR A 314 -17.70 -9.14 -17.51
N ILE A 315 -18.77 -8.51 -17.00
CA ILE A 315 -18.84 -7.04 -16.86
C ILE A 315 -17.64 -6.46 -16.09
N VAL A 316 -16.99 -7.29 -15.27
CA VAL A 316 -15.88 -6.95 -14.39
C VAL A 316 -14.55 -7.17 -15.12
N PRO A 317 -13.82 -6.10 -15.49
CA PRO A 317 -12.57 -6.22 -16.24
C PRO A 317 -11.35 -6.53 -15.35
N THR A 318 -11.49 -6.45 -14.03
CA THR A 318 -10.41 -6.67 -13.06
C THR A 318 -10.53 -8.04 -12.38
N TYR A 319 -9.38 -8.56 -11.92
CA TYR A 319 -9.28 -9.78 -11.13
C TYR A 319 -8.45 -9.56 -9.86
N PHE A 320 -8.24 -8.30 -9.47
CA PHE A 320 -7.59 -7.94 -8.22
C PHE A 320 -8.27 -8.57 -6.99
N ASP A 321 -9.57 -8.83 -7.03
CA ASP A 321 -10.26 -9.55 -5.96
C ASP A 321 -9.81 -11.01 -5.82
N TYR A 322 -9.04 -11.58 -6.75
CA TYR A 322 -8.39 -12.90 -6.61
C TYR A 322 -6.87 -12.81 -6.41
N VAL A 323 -6.33 -11.62 -6.17
CA VAL A 323 -4.94 -11.37 -5.78
C VAL A 323 -4.87 -11.23 -4.25
N PRO A 324 -3.95 -11.86 -3.52
CA PRO A 324 -3.79 -11.68 -2.07
C PRO A 324 -3.61 -10.20 -1.67
N GLN A 325 -4.29 -9.77 -0.60
CA GLN A 325 -4.36 -8.36 -0.22
C GLN A 325 -2.99 -7.70 0.02
N TYR A 326 -2.05 -8.42 0.64
CA TYR A 326 -0.69 -7.94 0.86
C TYR A 326 -0.01 -7.50 -0.44
N LEU A 327 -0.11 -8.29 -1.52
CA LEU A 327 0.52 -7.97 -2.80
C LEU A 327 -0.13 -6.76 -3.45
N ARG A 328 -1.45 -6.61 -3.35
CA ARG A 328 -2.18 -5.42 -3.85
C ARG A 328 -1.78 -4.15 -3.12
N TRP A 329 -1.64 -4.24 -1.80
CA TRP A 329 -1.20 -3.10 -1.00
C TRP A 329 0.26 -2.73 -1.25
N PHE A 330 1.13 -3.72 -1.49
CA PHE A 330 2.53 -3.46 -1.82
C PHE A 330 2.67 -2.80 -3.20
N GLU A 331 1.88 -3.25 -4.18
CA GLU A 331 1.78 -2.62 -5.50
C GLU A 331 1.22 -1.18 -5.39
N GLU A 332 0.10 -0.97 -4.68
CA GLU A 332 -0.47 0.37 -4.47
C GLU A 332 0.50 1.31 -3.74
N TRP A 333 1.26 0.79 -2.77
CA TRP A 333 2.30 1.53 -2.06
C TRP A 333 3.42 1.97 -3.01
N ALA A 334 3.88 1.10 -3.91
CA ALA A 334 4.95 1.41 -4.86
C ALA A 334 4.54 2.51 -5.83
N GLU A 335 3.32 2.45 -6.36
CA GLU A 335 2.78 3.52 -7.21
C GLU A 335 2.69 4.87 -6.49
N ASP A 336 2.15 4.89 -5.26
CA ASP A 336 2.00 6.13 -4.49
C ASP A 336 3.38 6.70 -4.08
N PHE A 337 4.33 5.82 -3.72
CA PHE A 337 5.72 6.18 -3.47
C PHE A 337 6.33 6.90 -4.68
N CYS A 338 6.23 6.31 -5.88
CA CYS A 338 6.83 6.89 -7.09
C CYS A 338 6.21 8.26 -7.45
N ARG A 339 4.88 8.40 -7.34
CA ARG A 339 4.17 9.67 -7.55
C ARG A 339 4.64 10.75 -6.58
N LYS A 340 4.71 10.42 -5.29
CA LYS A 340 5.17 11.33 -4.24
C LYS A 340 6.66 11.65 -4.39
N LYS A 341 7.50 10.67 -4.70
CA LYS A 341 8.95 10.84 -4.94
C LYS A 341 9.18 11.89 -6.02
N LYS A 342 8.52 11.77 -7.18
CA LYS A 342 8.63 12.75 -8.27
C LYS A 342 8.27 14.17 -7.80
N LYS A 343 7.13 14.31 -7.11
CA LYS A 343 6.68 15.60 -6.56
C LYS A 343 7.71 16.19 -5.59
N TYR A 344 8.19 15.40 -4.64
CA TYR A 344 9.19 15.85 -3.67
C TYR A 344 10.51 16.25 -4.33
N VAL A 345 11.01 15.44 -5.27
CA VAL A 345 12.23 15.74 -6.03
C VAL A 345 12.09 17.07 -6.79
N ASN A 346 10.95 17.32 -7.43
CA ASN A 346 10.68 18.60 -8.10
C ASN A 346 10.66 19.78 -7.11
N ILE A 347 10.04 19.61 -5.94
CA ILE A 347 10.00 20.63 -4.89
C ILE A 347 11.42 20.96 -4.41
N VAL A 348 12.23 19.97 -4.07
CA VAL A 348 13.59 20.22 -3.57
C VAL A 348 14.49 20.78 -4.67
N LYS A 349 14.35 20.32 -5.92
CA LYS A 349 15.06 20.90 -7.08
C LYS A 349 14.78 22.38 -7.21
N LYS A 350 13.50 22.76 -7.26
CA LYS A 350 13.06 24.16 -7.33
C LYS A 350 13.66 24.99 -6.22
N PHE A 351 13.48 24.61 -4.96
CA PHE A 351 13.93 25.44 -3.84
C PHE A 351 15.44 25.44 -3.61
N CYS A 352 16.15 24.40 -4.04
CA CYS A 352 17.60 24.26 -3.83
C CYS A 352 18.46 24.66 -5.03
N ARG A 353 17.90 24.73 -6.24
CA ARG A 353 18.65 25.04 -7.47
C ARG A 353 18.10 26.21 -8.29
N GLU A 354 16.86 26.63 -8.08
CA GLU A 354 16.23 27.73 -8.82
C GLU A 354 16.05 28.98 -7.93
N GLY A 355 16.42 30.14 -8.47
CA GLY A 355 16.20 31.48 -7.88
C GLY A 355 14.93 32.15 -8.38
N GLU A 356 14.54 33.28 -7.77
CA GLU A 356 13.25 33.96 -8.04
C GLU A 356 13.13 34.54 -9.46
N ASN A 357 14.25 34.82 -10.14
CA ASN A 357 14.28 35.40 -11.49
C ASN A 357 14.85 34.43 -12.55
N GLY A 358 14.82 33.12 -12.28
CA GLY A 358 15.48 32.13 -13.14
C GLY A 358 17.01 32.06 -12.97
N GLU A 359 17.57 32.83 -12.03
CA GLU A 359 18.97 32.72 -11.64
C GLU A 359 19.23 31.36 -10.98
N GLU A 360 20.17 30.59 -11.51
CA GLU A 360 20.58 29.35 -10.88
C GLU A 360 21.31 29.60 -9.56
N LYS A 361 21.02 28.77 -8.56
CA LYS A 361 21.72 28.75 -7.28
C LYS A 361 22.16 27.33 -6.92
N TYR A 362 23.04 27.22 -5.92
CA TYR A 362 23.44 25.92 -5.39
C TYR A 362 23.37 25.94 -3.87
N CYS A 363 22.24 25.48 -3.34
CA CYS A 363 22.01 25.40 -1.90
C CYS A 363 22.27 23.99 -1.34
N SER A 364 22.66 23.93 -0.08
CA SER A 364 22.67 22.66 0.68
C SER A 364 21.40 22.47 1.48
N ARG A 365 21.16 21.22 1.89
CA ARG A 365 20.10 20.89 2.86
C ARG A 365 20.20 21.70 4.15
N ASN A 366 21.39 22.14 4.56
CA ASN A 366 21.57 22.90 5.80
C ASN A 366 21.26 24.41 5.62
N GLY A 367 20.77 24.82 4.45
CA GLY A 367 20.42 26.21 4.18
C GLY A 367 21.57 27.10 3.72
N TYR A 368 22.75 26.52 3.49
CA TYR A 368 23.93 27.27 3.04
C TYR A 368 23.99 27.44 1.52
N ASP A 369 24.47 28.61 1.08
CA ASP A 369 24.86 28.90 -0.30
C ASP A 369 26.23 28.29 -0.58
N CYS A 370 26.26 27.20 -1.35
CA CYS A 370 27.47 26.45 -1.65
C CYS A 370 28.42 27.19 -2.61
N THR A 371 28.01 28.30 -3.22
CA THR A 371 28.91 29.12 -4.04
C THR A 371 29.88 29.92 -3.18
N LYS A 372 29.46 30.27 -1.95
CA LYS A 372 30.23 31.07 -0.98
C LYS A 372 30.68 30.27 0.24
N THR A 373 30.01 29.15 0.52
CA THR A 373 30.34 28.23 1.60
C THR A 373 31.52 27.34 1.20
N LYS A 374 32.54 27.31 2.06
CA LYS A 374 33.71 26.43 1.96
C LYS A 374 33.91 25.80 3.34
N PRO A 375 33.32 24.62 3.59
CA PRO A 375 33.59 23.90 4.84
C PRO A 375 35.09 23.78 5.12
N ALA A 376 35.93 23.73 4.06
CA ALA A 376 37.42 23.57 4.03
C ALA A 376 38.14 24.32 5.12
N ILE A 377 37.69 25.54 5.27
CA ILE A 377 38.32 26.60 6.01
C ILE A 377 37.35 27.17 7.06
N GLY A 378 36.30 26.42 7.42
CA GLY A 378 35.28 26.84 8.38
C GLY A 378 34.36 27.98 7.88
N LYS A 379 34.30 28.23 6.56
CA LYS A 379 33.51 29.32 6.00
C LYS A 379 32.10 28.85 5.64
N TYR A 380 31.10 29.33 6.38
CA TYR A 380 29.69 29.07 6.12
C TYR A 380 28.99 30.35 5.70
N ARG A 381 28.19 30.28 4.63
CA ARG A 381 27.39 31.43 4.17
C ARG A 381 25.94 31.04 4.02
N MET A 382 25.11 31.62 4.89
CA MET A 382 23.66 31.67 4.70
C MET A 382 23.31 32.82 3.75
N GLY A 383 22.19 32.69 3.04
CA GLY A 383 21.73 33.67 2.05
C GLY A 383 21.34 33.03 0.73
N ASN A 384 21.15 33.86 -0.31
CA ASN A 384 20.68 33.41 -1.62
C ASN A 384 19.39 32.56 -1.55
N GLN A 385 18.55 32.85 -0.55
CA GLN A 385 17.34 32.12 -0.20
C GLN A 385 17.53 30.62 0.05
N CYS A 386 18.74 30.17 0.36
CA CYS A 386 19.02 28.77 0.62
C CYS A 386 18.31 28.22 1.86
N THR A 387 17.82 29.07 2.77
CA THR A 387 16.92 28.65 3.85
C THR A 387 15.64 27.97 3.33
N LYS A 388 15.13 28.35 2.15
CA LYS A 388 14.00 27.63 1.51
C LYS A 388 14.37 26.19 1.16
N CYS A 389 15.62 25.92 0.79
CA CYS A 389 16.12 24.57 0.55
C CYS A 389 16.12 23.71 1.82
N LEU A 390 16.51 24.28 2.97
CA LEU A 390 16.42 23.60 4.27
C LEU A 390 14.99 23.14 4.58
N PHE A 391 14.02 24.04 4.45
CA PHE A 391 12.61 23.74 4.69
C PHE A 391 12.00 22.77 3.66
N ALA A 392 12.51 22.73 2.43
CA ALA A 392 12.10 21.75 1.43
C ALA A 392 12.73 20.36 1.69
N CYS A 393 14.00 20.32 2.08
CA CYS A 393 14.75 19.08 2.24
C CYS A 393 14.41 18.31 3.52
N ASN A 394 14.16 18.98 4.64
CA ASN A 394 13.83 18.28 5.90
C ASN A 394 12.61 17.36 5.81
N PRO A 395 11.41 17.83 5.39
CA PRO A 395 10.25 16.96 5.27
C PRO A 395 10.45 15.87 4.21
N TYR A 396 11.21 16.13 3.14
CA TYR A 396 11.54 15.12 2.14
C TYR A 396 12.42 14.00 2.69
N VAL A 397 13.44 14.36 3.48
CA VAL A 397 14.34 13.38 4.10
C VAL A 397 13.61 12.53 5.14
N GLU A 398 12.79 13.13 5.99
CA GLU A 398 11.98 12.36 6.94
C GLU A 398 10.96 11.45 6.22
N TRP A 399 10.36 11.95 5.13
CA TRP A 399 9.44 11.15 4.33
C TRP A 399 10.15 9.96 3.66
N ILE A 400 11.31 10.15 3.02
CA ILE A 400 12.01 9.06 2.32
C ILE A 400 12.53 7.99 3.30
N GLU A 401 12.96 8.37 4.50
CA GLU A 401 13.34 7.44 5.57
C GLU A 401 12.15 6.56 5.98
N LYS A 402 10.98 7.17 6.25
CA LYS A 402 9.75 6.43 6.56
C LYS A 402 9.33 5.50 5.43
N GLN A 403 9.44 5.94 4.17
CA GLN A 403 9.14 5.08 3.03
C GLN A 403 10.08 3.87 2.94
N LYS A 404 11.36 4.05 3.28
CA LYS A 404 12.32 2.94 3.35
C LYS A 404 11.92 1.90 4.40
N GLU A 405 11.50 2.35 5.58
CA GLU A 405 11.02 1.44 6.63
C GLU A 405 9.79 0.65 6.19
N GLN A 406 8.82 1.32 5.55
CA GLN A 406 7.62 0.66 5.01
C GLN A 406 7.98 -0.36 3.92
N PHE A 407 8.94 -0.03 3.06
CA PHE A 407 9.45 -0.93 2.05
C PHE A 407 10.13 -2.16 2.66
N ASP A 408 11.06 -1.97 3.60
CA ASP A 408 11.80 -3.06 4.22
C ASP A 408 10.83 -4.04 4.91
N LYS A 409 9.81 -3.52 5.63
CA LYS A 409 8.76 -4.35 6.26
C LYS A 409 8.00 -5.20 5.25
N GLN A 410 7.62 -4.63 4.11
CA GLN A 410 6.90 -5.34 3.06
C GLN A 410 7.81 -6.32 2.32
N LYS A 411 9.07 -5.98 2.07
CA LYS A 411 10.06 -6.88 1.46
C LYS A 411 10.28 -8.12 2.33
N GLU A 412 10.44 -7.96 3.64
CA GLU A 412 10.62 -9.08 4.59
C GLU A 412 9.35 -9.93 4.74
N LYS A 413 8.15 -9.37 4.50
CA LYS A 413 6.87 -10.10 4.51
C LYS A 413 6.72 -11.05 3.32
N TYR A 414 7.30 -10.71 2.17
CA TYR A 414 7.15 -11.47 0.93
C TYR A 414 7.48 -12.97 1.07
N PRO A 415 8.70 -13.37 1.49
CA PRO A 415 9.05 -14.79 1.61
C PRO A 415 8.19 -15.54 2.63
N ILE A 416 7.63 -14.84 3.63
CA ILE A 416 6.75 -15.44 4.64
C ILE A 416 5.41 -15.84 4.01
N GLU A 417 4.83 -14.96 3.19
CA GLU A 417 3.58 -15.27 2.47
C GLU A 417 3.77 -16.37 1.44
N ILE A 418 4.90 -16.40 0.73
CA ILE A 418 5.27 -17.47 -0.22
C ILE A 418 5.32 -18.84 0.49
N ARG A 419 5.95 -18.91 1.68
CA ARG A 419 6.11 -20.17 2.43
C ARG A 419 4.85 -20.61 3.18
N LYS A 420 3.87 -19.74 3.37
CA LYS A 420 2.64 -20.00 4.15
C LYS A 420 1.88 -21.26 3.70
N TYR A 421 1.97 -21.61 2.42
CA TYR A 421 1.25 -22.74 1.82
C TYR A 421 2.15 -23.95 1.47
N GLU A 422 3.39 -23.99 1.97
CA GLU A 422 4.31 -25.13 1.80
C GLU A 422 4.06 -26.20 2.87
N SER A 423 4.13 -27.47 2.47
CA SER A 423 4.01 -28.60 3.38
C SER A 423 5.16 -28.63 4.40
N GLY A 424 4.85 -28.55 5.70
CA GLY A 424 5.85 -28.70 6.78
C GLY A 424 6.30 -27.42 7.46
N ALA A 425 5.75 -26.24 7.13
CA ALA A 425 6.11 -24.98 7.80
C ALA A 425 5.69 -24.98 9.29
N SER A 426 6.66 -25.30 10.16
CA SER A 426 6.55 -25.10 11.60
C SER A 426 7.06 -23.69 11.97
N GLY A 427 6.14 -22.84 12.45
CA GLY A 427 6.47 -21.71 13.33
C GLY A 427 6.44 -20.30 12.71
N SER A 428 5.36 -19.54 12.94
CA SER A 428 5.34 -18.46 13.96
C SER A 428 3.99 -17.72 13.95
N SER A 429 3.35 -17.68 15.12
CA SER A 429 2.09 -17.00 15.49
C SER A 429 0.79 -17.42 14.77
N ARG A 430 0.13 -18.43 15.36
CA ARG A 430 -1.34 -18.61 15.49
C ARG A 430 -2.22 -18.34 14.26
N ARG A 431 -2.23 -19.32 13.35
CA ARG A 431 -3.43 -20.14 13.10
C ARG A 431 -2.98 -21.51 12.60
N GLN A 432 -2.30 -22.27 13.46
CA GLN A 432 -2.45 -23.72 13.37
C GLN A 432 -3.95 -23.94 13.58
N LYS A 433 -4.64 -24.30 12.49
CA LYS A 433 -5.93 -24.97 12.57
C LYS A 433 -5.64 -26.26 13.33
N ARG A 434 -5.69 -26.22 14.66
CA ARG A 434 -5.76 -27.43 15.48
C ARG A 434 -7.06 -28.07 15.07
N GLY A 435 -6.94 -29.06 14.18
CA GLY A 435 -8.01 -29.97 13.86
C GLY A 435 -8.48 -30.61 15.16
N VAL A 436 -9.72 -30.34 15.50
CA VAL A 436 -10.58 -31.36 16.08
C VAL A 436 -11.41 -31.85 14.89
N GLY A 437 -11.36 -33.18 14.67
CA GLY A 437 -11.86 -33.93 13.51
C GLY A 437 -12.81 -33.22 12.55
N GLY A 438 -12.30 -32.86 11.37
CA GLY A 438 -13.09 -32.38 10.24
C GLY A 438 -12.23 -32.32 8.98
N THR A 439 -12.51 -33.18 8.01
CA THR A 439 -11.70 -33.55 6.83
C THR A 439 -11.62 -32.50 5.70
N THR A 440 -11.84 -31.21 5.96
CA THR A 440 -11.69 -30.19 4.89
C THR A 440 -10.85 -28.98 5.33
N ASN A 441 -9.58 -28.98 4.94
CA ASN A 441 -8.72 -27.80 4.99
C ASN A 441 -9.07 -26.91 3.79
N TYR A 442 -10.06 -26.01 3.95
CA TYR A 442 -10.36 -25.03 2.90
C TYR A 442 -9.23 -23.99 2.84
N ASP A 443 -8.39 -24.11 1.81
CA ASP A 443 -7.19 -23.28 1.64
C ASP A 443 -7.44 -21.93 0.93
N GLY A 444 -8.66 -21.72 0.41
CA GLY A 444 -9.11 -20.49 -0.27
C GLY A 444 -8.37 -20.16 -1.57
N TYR A 445 -8.78 -19.07 -2.24
CA TYR A 445 -8.13 -18.63 -3.49
C TYR A 445 -6.64 -18.26 -3.35
N GLU A 446 -6.19 -17.81 -2.18
CA GLU A 446 -4.82 -17.31 -1.97
C GLU A 446 -3.77 -18.40 -2.17
N LYS A 447 -4.05 -19.64 -1.73
CA LYS A 447 -3.16 -20.78 -1.98
C LYS A 447 -2.99 -21.02 -3.49
N LYS A 448 -4.09 -20.97 -4.25
CA LYS A 448 -4.04 -21.12 -5.71
C LYS A 448 -3.21 -20.02 -6.35
N PHE A 449 -3.36 -18.79 -5.88
CA PHE A 449 -2.58 -17.64 -6.34
C PHE A 449 -1.09 -17.84 -6.10
N TYR A 450 -0.68 -18.13 -4.86
CA TYR A 450 0.74 -18.30 -4.53
C TYR A 450 1.36 -19.51 -5.23
N ASN A 451 0.61 -20.59 -5.45
CA ASN A 451 1.09 -21.72 -6.26
C ASN A 451 1.37 -21.28 -7.70
N LYS A 452 0.44 -20.60 -8.36
CA LYS A 452 0.65 -20.07 -9.73
C LYS A 452 1.79 -19.07 -9.79
N LEU A 453 1.92 -18.20 -8.79
CA LEU A 453 3.01 -17.24 -8.68
C LEU A 453 4.37 -17.93 -8.55
N LYS A 454 4.47 -19.06 -7.82
CA LYS A 454 5.71 -19.84 -7.74
C LYS A 454 6.05 -20.53 -9.05
N ASP A 455 5.04 -21.12 -9.70
CA ASP A 455 5.19 -21.87 -10.95
C ASP A 455 5.57 -20.95 -12.12
N ASP A 456 5.11 -19.70 -12.08
CA ASP A 456 5.37 -18.70 -13.12
C ASP A 456 6.69 -17.97 -12.87
N GLY A 457 7.61 -18.02 -13.84
CA GLY A 457 8.81 -17.17 -13.89
C GLY A 457 9.77 -17.23 -12.69
N ASN A 458 9.58 -18.15 -11.74
CA ASN A 458 10.25 -18.20 -10.43
C ASN A 458 10.07 -16.90 -9.61
N TYR A 459 8.86 -16.32 -9.57
CA TYR A 459 8.51 -15.21 -8.68
C TYR A 459 8.45 -15.60 -7.19
N SER A 460 8.94 -16.79 -6.82
CA SER A 460 9.22 -17.13 -5.42
C SER A 460 10.29 -16.21 -4.81
N ASP A 461 11.17 -15.66 -5.66
CA ASP A 461 12.16 -14.64 -5.30
C ASP A 461 11.53 -13.24 -5.31
N VAL A 462 11.61 -12.57 -4.17
CA VAL A 462 11.10 -11.20 -3.98
C VAL A 462 11.73 -10.23 -4.99
N ASP A 463 13.00 -10.41 -5.35
CA ASP A 463 13.72 -9.46 -6.21
C ASP A 463 13.13 -9.39 -7.63
N LYS A 464 12.50 -10.46 -8.12
CA LYS A 464 11.76 -10.45 -9.39
C LYS A 464 10.46 -9.67 -9.31
N PHE A 465 9.76 -9.76 -8.20
CA PHE A 465 8.57 -8.95 -7.96
C PHE A 465 8.92 -7.47 -7.80
N LEU A 466 10.04 -7.16 -7.12
CA LEU A 466 10.55 -5.79 -6.97
C LEU A 466 10.95 -5.16 -8.31
N ASP A 467 11.47 -5.95 -9.26
CA ASP A 467 11.71 -5.50 -10.63
C ASP A 467 10.41 -5.09 -11.34
N LEU A 468 9.33 -5.86 -11.18
CA LEU A 468 8.00 -5.50 -11.71
C LEU A 468 7.46 -4.21 -11.10
N LEU A 469 7.61 -4.00 -9.79
CA LEU A 469 7.22 -2.74 -9.14
C LEU A 469 7.98 -1.53 -9.71
N SER A 470 9.25 -1.74 -10.09
CA SER A 470 10.09 -0.69 -10.69
C SER A 470 9.69 -0.38 -12.13
N LYS A 471 9.03 -1.33 -12.82
CA LYS A 471 8.57 -1.20 -14.21
C LYS A 471 7.25 -0.44 -14.36
N GLU A 472 6.56 -0.13 -13.27
CA GLU A 472 5.37 0.71 -13.28
C GLU A 472 5.64 2.06 -13.99
N ASP A 473 4.74 2.48 -14.89
CA ASP A 473 4.89 3.72 -15.69
C ASP A 473 5.20 4.94 -14.81
N VAL A 474 4.54 5.02 -13.65
CA VAL A 474 4.69 6.10 -12.69
C VAL A 474 6.08 6.14 -12.04
N CYS A 475 6.73 4.99 -11.92
CA CYS A 475 8.08 4.84 -11.39
C CYS A 475 9.12 5.14 -12.46
N LYS A 476 8.91 4.69 -13.70
CA LYS A 476 9.76 5.01 -14.86
C LYS A 476 9.85 6.51 -15.12
N LYS A 477 8.74 7.24 -14.93
CA LYS A 477 8.64 8.71 -15.10
C LYS A 477 9.38 9.56 -14.06
N VAL A 478 10.07 8.93 -13.10
CA VAL A 478 10.96 9.61 -12.13
C VAL A 478 12.35 9.79 -12.77
N GLU A 479 12.44 10.69 -13.75
CA GLU A 479 13.63 10.84 -14.63
C GLU A 479 14.62 11.93 -14.15
N ASP A 480 14.80 12.13 -12.84
CA ASP A 480 15.77 13.10 -12.33
C ASP A 480 17.07 12.40 -11.89
N ASP A 481 18.14 12.61 -12.66
CA ASP A 481 19.50 12.07 -12.44
C ASP A 481 20.08 12.43 -11.06
N LYS A 482 19.56 13.48 -10.42
CA LYS A 482 19.96 13.97 -9.09
C LYS A 482 18.93 13.62 -8.02
N GLY A 483 17.75 13.15 -8.37
CA GLY A 483 16.67 12.71 -7.48
C GLY A 483 16.85 11.28 -6.98
N GLY A 484 17.60 10.48 -7.76
CA GLY A 484 17.80 9.05 -7.56
C GLY A 484 16.95 8.24 -8.54
N LYS A 485 17.50 7.12 -9.03
CA LYS A 485 16.80 6.16 -9.88
C LYS A 485 15.88 5.28 -9.02
N ILE A 486 14.67 5.00 -9.51
CA ILE A 486 13.81 3.99 -8.89
C ILE A 486 14.21 2.61 -9.39
N ASP A 487 14.69 1.81 -8.46
CA ASP A 487 15.02 0.38 -8.60
C ASP A 487 14.80 -0.29 -7.23
N PHE A 488 13.63 -0.91 -7.05
CA PHE A 488 13.29 -1.54 -5.78
C PHE A 488 14.11 -2.81 -5.51
N LYS A 489 14.71 -3.42 -6.55
CA LYS A 489 15.57 -4.58 -6.39
C LYS A 489 16.91 -4.18 -5.81
N GLU A 490 17.52 -3.12 -6.36
CA GLU A 490 18.82 -2.59 -5.91
C GLU A 490 18.69 -1.57 -4.78
N VAL A 491 18.20 -2.03 -3.63
CA VAL A 491 18.20 -1.24 -2.39
C VAL A 491 19.38 -1.65 -1.52
N ASN A 492 20.26 -0.73 -1.14
CA ASN A 492 21.29 -1.02 -0.13
C ASN A 492 20.61 -1.27 1.23
N SER A 493 20.15 -2.50 1.46
CA SER A 493 19.83 -3.00 2.79
C SER A 493 21.17 -3.31 3.44
N ALA A 494 21.69 -2.38 4.24
CA ALA A 494 22.96 -2.58 4.95
C ALA A 494 22.95 -3.95 5.63
N SER A 495 23.78 -4.87 5.13
CA SER A 495 24.11 -6.08 5.85
C SER A 495 24.81 -5.64 7.13
N SER A 496 24.32 -6.12 8.26
CA SER A 496 25.05 -6.11 9.53
C SER A 496 26.42 -6.75 9.33
N THR A 497 27.46 -5.94 9.08
CA THR A 497 28.84 -6.40 9.24
C THR A 497 29.19 -6.21 10.70
N SER A 498 29.07 -7.31 11.45
CA SER A 498 29.75 -7.51 12.72
C SER A 498 31.26 -7.32 12.50
N GLY A 499 31.82 -6.24 13.01
CA GLY A 499 33.28 -6.04 13.07
C GLY A 499 33.74 -4.63 12.73
N ARG A 500 33.94 -3.83 13.78
CA ARG A 500 34.80 -2.62 13.87
C ARG A 500 34.47 -1.45 12.93
N THR A 501 34.04 -0.36 13.58
CA THR A 501 34.15 1.04 13.14
C THR A 501 33.34 1.43 11.90
N ALA A 502 32.01 1.31 11.99
CA ALA A 502 31.10 2.05 11.13
C ALA A 502 30.80 3.42 11.77
N VAL A 503 31.61 4.44 11.46
CA VAL A 503 31.23 5.85 11.62
C VAL A 503 30.65 6.29 10.29
N SER A 504 29.36 6.05 10.08
CA SER A 504 28.63 6.52 8.91
C SER A 504 27.39 7.24 9.41
N ASP A 505 27.44 8.58 9.38
CA ASP A 505 26.32 9.50 9.69
C ASP A 505 25.21 9.47 8.62
N THR A 506 25.10 8.35 7.93
CA THR A 506 24.26 8.19 6.76
C THR A 506 23.63 6.81 6.86
N SER A 507 22.30 6.76 6.99
CA SER A 507 21.54 5.57 6.58
C SER A 507 22.11 5.15 5.22
N GLY A 508 22.32 3.86 4.95
CA GLY A 508 22.94 3.33 3.72
C GLY A 508 22.26 3.71 2.39
N THR A 509 21.40 4.72 2.41
CA THR A 509 20.63 5.39 1.37
C THR A 509 21.41 6.44 0.56
N ASN A 510 22.72 6.59 0.69
CA ASN A 510 23.47 7.70 0.07
C ASN A 510 24.16 7.38 -1.24
N ASP A 511 23.95 6.17 -1.76
CA ASP A 511 24.44 5.80 -3.07
C ASP A 511 23.53 6.39 -4.16
N LYS A 512 24.05 7.38 -4.88
CA LYS A 512 23.37 8.03 -6.02
C LYS A 512 23.06 7.01 -7.14
N GLU A 513 23.84 5.93 -7.24
CA GLU A 513 23.76 4.93 -8.31
C GLU A 513 22.75 3.82 -7.95
N LYS A 514 22.38 3.67 -6.67
CA LYS A 514 21.46 2.62 -6.13
C LYS A 514 20.23 3.19 -5.42
N GLY A 515 19.80 4.36 -5.85
CA GLY A 515 19.18 5.35 -4.97
C GLY A 515 17.66 5.43 -4.92
N THR A 516 16.89 4.34 -4.86
CA THR A 516 15.41 4.43 -4.70
C THR A 516 15.04 5.31 -3.50
N PHE A 517 15.68 5.05 -2.37
CA PHE A 517 15.54 5.82 -1.13
C PHE A 517 16.62 6.90 -0.97
N TYR A 518 17.29 7.29 -2.06
CA TYR A 518 18.29 8.34 -2.03
C TYR A 518 17.67 9.69 -1.66
N ARG A 519 18.30 10.38 -0.71
CA ARG A 519 17.90 11.70 -0.20
C ARG A 519 18.04 12.82 -1.23
N SER A 520 18.24 12.51 -2.50
CA SER A 520 18.57 13.43 -3.60
C SER A 520 19.89 14.18 -3.41
N LYS A 521 20.59 14.43 -4.53
CA LYS A 521 21.78 15.28 -4.60
C LYS A 521 21.45 16.74 -4.30
N TYR A 522 20.19 17.15 -4.48
CA TYR A 522 19.73 18.50 -4.14
C TYR A 522 19.79 18.77 -2.63
N CYS A 523 19.56 17.74 -1.81
CA CYS A 523 19.55 17.82 -0.35
C CYS A 523 20.82 17.27 0.31
N GLN A 524 21.95 17.33 -0.38
CA GLN A 524 23.25 17.02 0.21
C GLN A 524 23.85 18.26 0.90
N PRO A 525 24.77 18.08 1.86
CA PRO A 525 25.62 19.16 2.35
C PRO A 525 26.41 19.83 1.21
N CYS A 526 26.91 21.04 1.44
CA CYS A 526 27.82 21.66 0.47
C CYS A 526 29.10 20.82 0.35
N PRO A 527 29.64 20.66 -0.87
CA PRO A 527 30.96 20.05 -1.05
C PRO A 527 32.02 20.77 -0.24
N TRP A 528 33.09 20.05 0.13
CA TRP A 528 34.16 20.53 1.03
C TRP A 528 34.73 21.89 0.59
N CYS A 529 34.88 22.10 -0.73
CA CYS A 529 35.40 23.33 -1.32
C CYS A 529 34.34 24.29 -1.86
N GLY A 530 33.06 23.93 -1.76
CA GLY A 530 31.95 24.64 -2.41
C GLY A 530 31.88 24.39 -3.92
N MET A 531 30.95 25.10 -4.57
CA MET A 531 30.60 24.95 -5.99
C MET A 531 30.97 26.21 -6.79
N LYS A 532 31.34 26.05 -8.06
CA LYS A 532 31.52 27.13 -9.03
C LYS A 532 30.78 26.80 -10.34
N ARG A 533 30.56 27.81 -11.18
CA ARG A 533 30.09 27.63 -12.56
C ARG A 533 31.28 27.57 -13.51
N THR A 534 31.25 26.63 -14.44
CA THR A 534 32.19 26.55 -15.56
C THR A 534 31.92 27.67 -16.55
N LYS A 535 32.97 28.36 -16.99
CA LYS A 535 32.86 29.42 -18.03
C LYS A 535 32.87 28.87 -19.46
N ASN A 536 33.48 27.70 -19.71
CA ASN A 536 33.78 27.20 -21.07
C ASN A 536 32.99 25.94 -21.50
N GLY A 537 31.83 25.65 -20.91
CA GLY A 537 31.11 24.39 -21.18
C GLY A 537 29.61 24.41 -20.87
N GLY A 538 28.94 25.52 -21.16
CA GLY A 538 27.49 25.64 -21.02
C GLY A 538 27.00 25.92 -19.60
N ASN A 539 27.72 26.72 -18.81
CA ASN A 539 27.21 27.27 -17.55
C ASN A 539 26.90 26.23 -16.45
N LYS A 540 27.56 25.07 -16.48
CA LYS A 540 27.34 23.93 -15.55
C LYS A 540 28.03 24.13 -14.20
N TRP A 541 27.42 23.56 -13.15
CA TRP A 541 27.97 23.52 -11.79
C TRP A 541 29.06 22.45 -11.64
N GLU A 542 30.22 22.84 -11.13
CA GLU A 542 31.34 21.95 -10.78
C GLU A 542 31.81 22.20 -9.35
N GLU A 543 32.36 21.17 -8.71
CA GLU A 543 33.03 21.32 -7.42
C GLU A 543 34.32 22.16 -7.59
N LYS A 544 34.59 23.05 -6.64
CA LYS A 544 35.86 23.81 -6.65
C LYS A 544 37.02 22.88 -6.34
N SER A 545 38.11 22.96 -7.11
CA SER A 545 39.35 22.22 -6.78
C SER A 545 39.99 22.75 -5.50
N ALA A 546 40.86 21.93 -4.90
CA ALA A 546 41.62 22.26 -3.70
C ALA A 546 42.45 23.55 -3.86
N ASP A 547 42.86 23.87 -5.09
CA ASP A 547 43.72 25.00 -5.44
C ASP A 547 43.03 26.38 -5.33
N HIS A 548 41.70 26.42 -5.19
CA HIS A 548 40.92 27.66 -5.05
C HIS A 548 40.97 28.26 -3.62
N ASN A 549 42.14 28.34 -2.99
CA ASN A 549 42.27 28.65 -1.56
C ASN A 549 41.36 27.73 -0.71
N CYS A 550 41.30 26.45 -1.08
CA CYS A 550 40.57 25.38 -0.40
C CYS A 550 41.54 24.37 0.26
N THR A 551 42.79 24.78 0.46
CA THR A 551 43.66 24.13 1.43
C THR A 551 43.17 24.47 2.83
N ARG A 552 43.06 23.48 3.72
CA ARG A 552 42.83 23.74 5.15
C ARG A 552 43.86 24.79 5.56
N GLY A 553 43.43 26.02 5.89
CA GLY A 553 44.29 26.94 6.62
C GLY A 553 44.86 26.18 7.81
N LYS A 554 46.11 26.45 8.22
CA LYS A 554 46.75 25.78 9.36
C LYS A 554 45.69 25.67 10.45
N ARG A 555 45.13 24.46 10.66
CA ARG A 555 44.25 24.23 11.80
C ARG A 555 45.07 24.68 12.98
N TYR A 556 44.45 25.36 13.94
CA TYR A 556 45.05 25.49 15.25
C TYR A 556 45.60 24.11 15.61
N LYS A 557 46.93 23.98 15.59
CA LYS A 557 47.60 22.82 16.16
C LYS A 557 47.61 23.17 17.63
N PRO A 558 46.86 22.45 18.47
CA PRO A 558 47.05 22.59 19.90
C PRO A 558 48.55 22.49 20.19
N ASN A 559 49.09 23.33 21.07
CA ASN A 559 50.47 23.15 21.55
C ASN A 559 50.67 21.69 21.98
N GLU A 560 51.88 21.15 21.91
CA GLU A 560 52.12 19.74 22.28
C GLU A 560 51.66 19.42 23.72
N ASP A 561 51.65 20.44 24.58
CA ASP A 561 51.16 20.37 25.97
C ASP A 561 49.66 20.72 26.14
N ALA A 562 48.96 21.08 25.06
CA ALA A 562 47.56 21.44 25.12
C ALA A 562 46.70 20.18 25.33
N LYS A 563 46.14 20.07 26.53
CA LYS A 563 45.22 18.98 26.88
C LYS A 563 43.98 19.03 25.97
N PRO A 564 43.71 18.02 25.14
CA PRO A 564 42.51 18.00 24.32
C PRO A 564 41.27 17.93 25.21
N THR A 565 40.26 18.74 24.90
CA THR A 565 38.93 18.56 25.50
C THR A 565 38.20 17.48 24.74
N GLU A 566 38.08 16.30 25.33
CA GLU A 566 37.26 15.24 24.78
C GLU A 566 35.78 15.61 24.97
N ILE A 567 35.12 15.98 23.88
CA ILE A 567 33.68 16.26 23.86
C ILE A 567 32.96 15.01 23.37
N THR A 568 32.42 14.24 24.30
CA THR A 568 31.58 13.07 23.97
C THR A 568 30.21 13.56 23.51
N ILE A 569 29.95 13.53 22.20
CA ILE A 569 28.63 13.88 21.64
C ILE A 569 27.71 12.66 21.73
N LEU A 570 26.69 12.74 22.58
CA LEU A 570 25.62 11.76 22.64
C LEU A 570 24.67 11.94 21.45
N LYS A 571 24.86 11.11 20.42
CA LYS A 571 23.90 11.02 19.31
C LYS A 571 22.71 10.17 19.73
N SER A 572 21.50 10.71 19.62
CA SER A 572 20.27 9.92 19.60
C SER A 572 20.46 8.81 18.56
N GLY A 573 20.38 7.54 18.95
CA GLY A 573 20.46 6.46 17.95
C GLY A 573 19.26 6.49 16.99
N GLU A 574 19.04 5.38 16.29
CA GLU A 574 17.93 5.29 15.33
C GLU A 574 16.58 5.05 16.04
N ASN A 575 16.58 4.42 17.22
CA ASN A 575 15.37 4.17 18.01
C ASN A 575 15.15 5.21 19.10
N HIS A 576 13.89 5.39 19.48
CA HIS A 576 13.45 6.25 20.59
C HIS A 576 14.21 5.96 21.91
N ASP A 577 14.51 4.69 22.20
CA ASP A 577 15.16 4.30 23.45
C ASP A 577 16.70 4.26 23.36
N ASP A 578 17.27 4.41 22.16
CA ASP A 578 18.72 4.41 21.98
C ASP A 578 19.35 5.61 22.68
N ILE A 579 18.68 6.77 22.68
CA ILE A 579 19.16 7.92 23.43
C ILE A 579 19.06 7.69 24.94
N LYS A 580 18.00 7.00 25.41
CA LYS A 580 17.86 6.65 26.82
C LYS A 580 18.99 5.74 27.26
N GLY A 581 19.28 4.67 26.52
CA GLY A 581 20.38 3.76 26.83
C GLY A 581 21.75 4.46 26.82
N LYS A 582 21.98 5.35 25.85
CA LYS A 582 23.21 6.16 25.77
C LYS A 582 23.31 7.19 26.89
N ILE A 583 22.21 7.84 27.27
CA ILE A 583 22.15 8.76 28.42
C ILE A 583 22.40 7.98 29.71
N GLU A 584 21.75 6.84 29.91
CA GLU A 584 21.96 6.01 31.10
C GLU A 584 23.41 5.52 31.21
N GLN A 585 24.02 5.10 30.09
CA GLN A 585 25.43 4.71 30.05
C GLN A 585 26.36 5.89 30.33
N PHE A 586 26.08 7.07 29.77
CA PHE A 586 26.81 8.31 30.02
C PHE A 586 26.72 8.75 31.49
N CYS A 587 25.52 8.71 32.07
CA CYS A 587 25.30 9.03 33.48
C CYS A 587 25.99 8.01 34.40
N LYS A 588 26.06 6.73 34.03
CA LYS A 588 26.81 5.71 34.78
C LYS A 588 28.32 5.98 34.77
N THR A 589 28.89 6.49 33.67
CA THR A 589 30.32 6.86 33.61
C THR A 589 30.67 8.09 34.44
N GLN A 590 29.72 9.00 34.70
CA GLN A 590 29.93 10.18 35.57
C GLN A 590 29.94 9.83 37.07
N ASN A 591 29.25 8.76 37.47
CA ASN A 591 29.15 8.33 38.88
C ASN A 591 30.26 7.35 39.30
N GLY A 592 31.26 7.13 38.44
CA GLY A 592 32.30 6.13 38.64
C GLY A 592 33.71 6.71 38.62
N SER A 593 33.97 7.83 39.31
CA SER A 593 35.33 8.29 39.67
C SER A 593 35.25 9.39 40.74
N ASP A 594 34.95 9.02 41.99
CA ASP A 594 35.34 9.83 43.14
C ASP A 594 36.54 9.18 43.83
N GLY A 595 37.71 9.73 43.51
CA GLY A 595 38.98 9.49 44.16
C GLY A 595 39.74 10.82 44.24
N GLY A 596 39.34 11.65 45.20
CA GLY A 596 40.12 12.68 45.91
C GLY A 596 40.96 13.70 45.12
N GLY A 597 40.60 14.99 45.22
CA GLY A 597 41.51 16.09 44.92
C GLY A 597 40.85 17.48 44.97
N SER A 598 41.13 18.23 46.03
CA SER A 598 40.54 19.52 46.41
C SER A 598 40.67 20.68 45.41
N GLY A 599 39.64 21.53 45.39
CA GLY A 599 39.79 22.99 45.49
C GLY A 599 39.82 23.80 44.18
N VAL A 600 38.75 24.55 43.92
CA VAL A 600 38.61 26.00 44.19
C VAL A 600 37.54 26.56 43.25
N ALA A 601 36.45 27.03 43.84
CA ALA A 601 35.44 27.83 43.17
C ALA A 601 35.98 29.26 42.95
N GLY A 602 35.84 29.78 41.73
CA GLY A 602 36.09 31.17 41.40
C GLY A 602 35.14 31.59 40.29
N GLY A 603 34.03 32.22 40.67
CA GLY A 603 33.15 32.90 39.73
C GLY A 603 33.71 34.29 39.37
N SER A 604 33.59 34.63 38.09
CA SER A 604 33.31 35.97 37.55
C SER A 604 32.84 35.81 36.11
#